data_AF-A0A9D8PXK7-F1
#
_entry.id   AF-A0A9D8PXK7-F1
#
_cell.length_a   1.000
_cell.length_b   1.000
_cell.length_c   1.000
_cell.angle_alpha   90.00
_cell.angle_beta   90.00
_cell.angle_gamma   90.00
#
_symmetry.space_group_name_H-M   'P 1'
#
loop_
_entity.id
_entity.type
_entity.pdbx_description
1 polymer ?
#
loop_
_entity_poly.entity_id
_entity_poly.type
_entity_poly.pdbx_seq_one_letter_code
_entity_poly.pdbx_strand_id
1 'polypeptide(L)'
;ERLGSEAVILPRIRPIGDVDEEDHLLAPTPGEGAERLILPAAISPLARRLALTRLTLAWGRAVKRELLDLKAGEPLLVPASAADAARLAGDLGHLMDDMATAGKSWESLRNLVPEEAARYFQVTLDFLKIAGEAWPAFLAERNVADPAVRRDKLVRMEAARLAAYPPVGPMIAAGSTGSIPATAALLKVISGLPNGAVVLPGLDQDLDEAGWRAIGGDIAAEGHPQAGLKRLLEALGIGRDGVETLCETPRDATGRVRLFSEALRPAATTDAWAGERVQSDLSPVEGVALIVARNEQEEALAIAIALREALEDPAATVALVTPDLTLARRVAVELGRWGIAADDSAGLPLDRAPAGIFARLALEAASADGDPVSLLAMLKHPLAAFGMEHAECRRAARMLEIATFRGRRVPGGLAALAPALAAERAAVEGRERH
;
A
#
# COMPACT_ATOMS: atom_id res chain seq x y z
N GLU A 1 -41.70 9.58 23.14
CA GLU A 1 -40.65 8.59 23.48
C GLU A 1 -39.59 8.64 22.38
N ARG A 2 -38.61 9.52 22.52
CA ARG A 2 -37.23 9.22 22.94
C ARG A 2 -36.48 8.25 22.00
N LEU A 3 -36.16 8.74 20.81
CA LEU A 3 -34.87 8.45 20.20
C LEU A 3 -34.09 9.76 20.26
N GLY A 4 -33.28 9.90 21.31
CA GLY A 4 -32.30 10.98 21.43
C GLY A 4 -31.30 10.91 20.29
N SER A 5 -30.43 11.90 20.21
CA SER A 5 -29.34 12.11 19.24
C SER A 5 -28.27 11.00 19.19
N GLU A 6 -28.60 9.77 19.59
CA GLU A 6 -27.72 8.59 19.58
C GLU A 6 -28.30 7.58 18.58
N ALA A 7 -27.50 7.22 17.58
CA ALA A 7 -27.88 6.24 16.57
C ALA A 7 -28.18 4.87 17.22
N VAL A 8 -29.41 4.36 17.06
CA VAL A 8 -29.84 3.07 17.64
C VAL A 8 -29.40 1.87 16.80
N ILE A 9 -29.01 2.10 15.54
CA ILE A 9 -28.46 1.09 14.63
C ILE A 9 -27.22 1.69 13.99
N LEU A 10 -26.07 1.05 14.20
CA LEU A 10 -24.82 1.47 13.58
C LEU A 10 -24.79 1.05 12.10
N PRO A 11 -24.29 1.92 11.19
CA PRO A 11 -24.10 1.53 9.80
C PRO A 11 -23.06 0.40 9.72
N ARG A 12 -23.23 -0.48 8.73
CA ARG A 12 -22.20 -1.46 8.39
C ARG A 12 -21.24 -0.82 7.40
N ILE A 13 -20.07 -0.43 7.88
CA ILE A 13 -19.02 0.15 7.07
C ILE A 13 -18.14 -0.98 6.54
N ARG A 14 -17.95 -1.02 5.21
CA ARG A 14 -17.05 -1.95 4.55
C ARG A 14 -16.11 -1.16 3.63
N PRO A 15 -14.79 -1.33 3.77
CA PRO A 15 -13.82 -0.72 2.88
C PRO A 15 -13.90 -1.36 1.49
N ILE A 16 -13.51 -0.59 0.46
CA ILE A 16 -13.45 -1.05 -0.94
C ILE A 16 -12.02 -0.86 -1.43
N GLY A 17 -11.32 -1.96 -1.73
CA GLY A 17 -10.11 -1.93 -2.56
C GLY A 17 -8.76 -2.14 -1.88
N ASP A 18 -8.68 -2.44 -0.57
CA ASP A 18 -7.41 -2.80 0.07
C ASP A 18 -7.19 -4.33 0.12
N VAL A 19 -5.94 -4.75 -0.10
CA VAL A 19 -5.50 -6.14 -0.36
C VAL A 19 -5.67 -7.05 0.85
N ASP A 20 -5.58 -6.49 2.06
CA ASP A 20 -5.73 -7.24 3.31
C ASP A 20 -7.21 -7.32 3.78
N GLU A 21 -8.12 -6.60 3.13
CA GLU A 21 -9.50 -6.40 3.60
C GLU A 21 -10.57 -6.99 2.66
N GLU A 22 -10.14 -7.63 1.57
CA GLU A 22 -10.99 -8.16 0.49
C GLU A 22 -12.00 -9.23 0.95
N ASP A 23 -11.66 -9.99 2.00
CA ASP A 23 -12.53 -11.02 2.56
C ASP A 23 -13.74 -10.41 3.32
N HIS A 24 -13.68 -9.13 3.72
CA HIS A 24 -14.80 -8.45 4.39
C HIS A 24 -15.93 -8.04 3.43
N LEU A 25 -15.62 -7.78 2.15
CA LEU A 25 -16.61 -7.45 1.12
C LEU A 25 -17.63 -8.58 0.94
N LEU A 26 -17.17 -9.84 1.03
CA LEU A 26 -18.03 -11.02 0.94
C LEU A 26 -18.55 -11.55 2.27
N ALA A 27 -18.19 -10.98 3.43
CA ALA A 27 -18.54 -11.55 4.73
C ALA A 27 -20.07 -11.75 4.88
N PRO A 28 -20.54 -12.92 5.36
CA PRO A 28 -21.95 -13.30 5.30
C PRO A 28 -22.83 -12.39 6.12
N THR A 29 -23.94 -11.97 5.52
CA THR A 29 -25.10 -11.48 6.24
C THR A 29 -25.80 -12.69 6.88
N PRO A 30 -26.12 -12.68 8.19
CA PRO A 30 -27.00 -13.69 8.76
C PRO A 30 -28.36 -13.65 8.05
N GLY A 31 -28.74 -14.75 7.36
CA GLY A 31 -30.05 -14.89 6.70
C GLY A 31 -30.07 -14.83 5.17
N GLU A 32 -28.94 -14.62 4.48
CA GLU A 32 -28.89 -14.65 3.01
C GLU A 32 -28.44 -16.03 2.49
N GLY A 33 -29.25 -16.64 1.61
CA GLY A 33 -28.97 -17.92 0.97
C GLY A 33 -27.74 -17.85 0.08
N ALA A 34 -26.66 -18.51 0.50
CA ALA A 34 -25.35 -18.39 -0.11
C ALA A 34 -25.08 -19.49 -1.14
N GLU A 35 -25.45 -19.27 -2.41
CA GLU A 35 -24.66 -19.85 -3.50
C GLU A 35 -23.39 -19.02 -3.66
N ARG A 36 -22.42 -19.25 -2.77
CA ARG A 36 -21.10 -18.65 -2.87
C ARG A 36 -20.27 -19.46 -3.85
N LEU A 37 -19.76 -18.81 -4.89
CA LEU A 37 -18.60 -19.32 -5.59
C LEU A 37 -17.42 -19.30 -4.60
N ILE A 38 -16.94 -20.47 -4.18
CA ILE A 38 -15.72 -20.58 -3.38
C ILE A 38 -14.56 -20.22 -4.31
N LEU A 39 -14.11 -18.97 -4.26
CA LEU A 39 -12.90 -18.58 -4.97
C LEU A 39 -11.68 -19.19 -4.29
N PRO A 40 -10.71 -19.73 -5.06
CA PRO A 40 -9.43 -20.17 -4.52
C PRO A 40 -8.77 -19.09 -3.68
N ALA A 41 -8.14 -19.46 -2.56
CA ALA A 41 -7.45 -18.51 -1.69
C ALA A 41 -6.37 -17.74 -2.47
N ALA A 42 -6.18 -16.46 -2.13
CA ALA A 42 -5.09 -15.68 -2.71
C ALA A 42 -3.75 -16.31 -2.34
N ILE A 43 -2.82 -16.39 -3.30
CA ILE A 43 -1.44 -16.76 -3.00
C ILE A 43 -0.79 -15.67 -2.12
N SER A 44 -0.02 -16.06 -1.11
CA SER A 44 0.65 -15.09 -0.24
C SER A 44 1.71 -14.26 -1.00
N PRO A 45 1.98 -13.01 -0.61
CA PRO A 45 2.93 -12.15 -1.32
C PRO A 45 4.33 -12.77 -1.49
N LEU A 46 4.84 -13.42 -0.43
CA LEU A 46 6.14 -14.09 -0.48
C LEU A 46 6.11 -15.31 -1.42
N ALA A 47 5.07 -16.14 -1.34
CA ALA A 47 4.95 -17.30 -2.23
C ALA A 47 4.82 -16.87 -3.69
N ARG A 48 4.06 -15.81 -3.96
CA ARG A 48 3.94 -15.16 -5.28
C ARG A 48 5.30 -14.71 -5.79
N ARG A 49 6.04 -13.94 -4.99
CA ARG A 49 7.37 -13.43 -5.35
C ARG A 49 8.35 -14.55 -5.67
N LEU A 50 8.38 -15.60 -4.84
CA LEU A 50 9.28 -16.75 -5.05
C LEU A 50 8.90 -17.58 -6.28
N ALA A 51 7.60 -17.78 -6.52
CA ALA A 51 7.11 -18.51 -7.69
C ALA A 51 7.43 -17.76 -8.99
N LEU A 52 7.15 -16.45 -9.06
CA LEU A 52 7.52 -15.60 -10.20
C LEU A 52 9.04 -15.57 -10.40
N THR A 53 9.83 -15.48 -9.34
CA THR A 53 11.31 -15.55 -9.43
C THR A 53 11.77 -16.85 -10.09
N ARG A 54 11.17 -17.98 -9.71
CA ARG A 54 11.49 -19.30 -10.32
C ARG A 54 11.10 -19.37 -11.79
N LEU A 55 9.94 -18.83 -12.17
CA LEU A 55 9.50 -18.77 -13.57
C LEU A 55 10.44 -17.87 -14.39
N THR A 56 10.80 -16.71 -13.87
CA THR A 56 11.78 -15.80 -14.48
C THR A 56 13.15 -16.45 -14.67
N LEU A 57 13.64 -17.22 -13.69
CA LEU A 57 14.87 -18.01 -13.81
C LEU A 57 14.75 -19.15 -14.84
N ALA A 58 13.60 -19.82 -14.91
CA ALA A 58 13.36 -20.87 -15.88
C ALA A 58 13.37 -20.30 -17.31
N TRP A 59 12.69 -19.18 -17.52
CA TRP A 59 12.70 -18.45 -18.79
C TRP A 59 14.11 -18.02 -19.17
N GLY A 60 14.86 -17.38 -18.27
CA GLY A 60 16.23 -16.94 -18.56
C GLY A 60 17.20 -18.07 -18.92
N ARG A 61 16.97 -19.29 -18.41
CA ARG A 61 17.74 -20.49 -18.82
C ARG A 61 17.29 -21.08 -20.15
N ALA A 62 16.01 -20.95 -20.50
CA ALA A 62 15.44 -21.46 -21.74
C ALA A 62 15.77 -20.57 -22.95
N VAL A 63 15.93 -19.26 -22.74
CA VAL A 63 16.36 -18.32 -23.78
C VAL A 63 17.82 -18.58 -24.14
N LYS A 64 18.05 -19.26 -25.27
CA LYS A 64 19.39 -19.45 -25.82
C LYS A 64 19.94 -18.11 -26.31
N ARG A 65 21.17 -17.77 -25.90
CA ARG A 65 21.92 -16.60 -26.43
C ARG A 65 21.97 -16.56 -27.96
N GLU A 66 21.93 -17.73 -28.61
CA GLU A 66 21.94 -17.91 -30.07
C GLU A 66 20.71 -17.34 -30.78
N LEU A 67 19.54 -17.28 -30.12
CA LEU A 67 18.32 -16.67 -30.69
C LEU A 67 18.38 -15.14 -30.74
N LEU A 68 19.31 -14.53 -30.01
CA LEU A 68 19.36 -13.09 -29.82
C LEU A 68 20.34 -12.38 -30.79
N ASP A 69 21.31 -13.08 -31.37
CA ASP A 69 22.27 -12.56 -32.38
C ASP A 69 22.79 -11.14 -32.04
N LEU A 70 23.12 -10.92 -30.76
CA LEU A 70 23.42 -9.60 -30.23
C LEU A 70 24.89 -9.25 -30.42
N LYS A 71 25.14 -7.98 -30.76
CA LYS A 71 26.49 -7.42 -30.82
C LYS A 71 27.07 -7.29 -29.41
N ALA A 72 28.39 -7.45 -29.30
CA ALA A 72 29.11 -7.26 -28.03
C ALA A 72 28.98 -5.80 -27.56
N GLY A 73 28.16 -5.57 -26.53
CA GLY A 73 28.01 -4.25 -25.89
C GLY A 73 26.56 -3.84 -25.56
N GLU A 74 25.55 -4.58 -26.03
CA GLU A 74 24.14 -4.22 -25.79
C GLU A 74 23.60 -4.86 -24.50
N PRO A 75 22.91 -4.09 -23.63
CA PRO A 75 22.42 -4.58 -22.34
C PRO A 75 21.33 -5.64 -22.52
N LEU A 76 21.54 -6.80 -21.90
CA LEU A 76 20.64 -7.94 -21.94
C LEU A 76 19.66 -7.90 -20.76
N LEU A 77 18.34 -7.97 -21.00
CA LEU A 77 17.30 -8.11 -19.96
C LEU A 77 17.09 -9.56 -19.52
N VAL A 78 18.08 -10.43 -19.69
CA VAL A 78 18.03 -11.80 -19.15
C VAL A 78 18.61 -11.75 -17.74
N PRO A 79 17.92 -12.30 -16.72
CA PRO A 79 18.45 -12.31 -15.36
C PRO A 79 19.79 -13.04 -15.30
N ALA A 80 20.85 -12.35 -14.90
CA ALA A 80 22.19 -12.92 -14.77
C ALA A 80 22.39 -13.69 -13.46
N SER A 81 21.54 -13.43 -12.47
CA SER A 81 21.59 -14.04 -11.15
C SER A 81 20.18 -14.28 -10.57
N ALA A 82 20.11 -15.01 -9.45
CA ALA A 82 18.86 -15.17 -8.70
C ALA A 82 18.34 -13.84 -8.14
N ALA A 83 19.25 -12.91 -7.79
CA ALA A 83 18.87 -11.58 -7.33
C ALA A 83 18.24 -10.75 -8.46
N ASP A 84 18.82 -10.79 -9.67
CA ASP A 84 18.26 -10.11 -10.84
C ASP A 84 16.89 -10.67 -11.23
N ALA A 85 16.75 -12.00 -11.19
CA ALA A 85 15.47 -12.66 -11.44
C ALA A 85 14.42 -12.27 -10.39
N ALA A 86 14.83 -12.17 -9.12
CA ALA A 86 13.93 -11.75 -8.06
C ALA A 86 13.49 -10.30 -8.25
N ARG A 87 14.37 -9.39 -8.66
CA ARG A 87 14.03 -8.01 -8.98
C ARG A 87 13.07 -7.94 -10.16
N LEU A 88 13.40 -8.59 -11.27
CA LEU A 88 12.58 -8.62 -12.49
C LEU A 88 11.21 -9.28 -12.27
N ALA A 89 11.13 -10.31 -11.42
CA ALA A 89 9.87 -10.90 -10.99
C ALA A 89 8.99 -9.91 -10.21
N GLY A 90 9.60 -8.93 -9.53
CA GLY A 90 8.89 -7.83 -8.90
C GLY A 90 8.27 -6.88 -9.90
N ASP A 91 9.09 -6.41 -10.83
CA ASP A 91 8.65 -5.52 -11.91
C ASP A 91 7.52 -6.20 -12.72
N LEU A 92 7.67 -7.50 -13.02
CA LEU A 92 6.62 -8.31 -13.65
C LEU A 92 5.36 -8.41 -12.79
N GLY A 93 5.50 -8.64 -11.48
CA GLY A 93 4.38 -8.68 -10.55
C GLY A 93 3.59 -7.37 -10.53
N HIS A 94 4.28 -6.23 -10.53
CA HIS A 94 3.64 -4.91 -10.60
C HIS A 94 2.88 -4.74 -11.93
N LEU A 95 3.50 -5.09 -13.06
CA LEU A 95 2.83 -5.04 -14.37
C LEU A 95 1.60 -5.97 -14.41
N MET A 96 1.68 -7.14 -13.79
CA MET A 96 0.54 -8.06 -13.68
C MET A 96 -0.61 -7.44 -12.89
N ASP A 97 -0.30 -6.75 -11.79
CA ASP A 97 -1.28 -6.06 -10.95
C ASP A 97 -1.91 -4.87 -11.69
N ASP A 98 -1.13 -4.12 -12.47
CA ASP A 98 -1.63 -3.03 -13.33
C ASP A 98 -2.55 -3.56 -14.43
N MET A 99 -2.16 -4.64 -15.12
CA MET A 99 -2.96 -5.26 -16.18
C MET A 99 -4.29 -5.81 -15.64
N ALA A 100 -4.24 -6.47 -14.47
CA ALA A 100 -5.44 -6.98 -13.79
C ALA A 100 -6.34 -5.82 -13.37
N THR A 101 -5.78 -4.80 -12.71
CA THR A 101 -6.50 -3.61 -12.24
C THR A 101 -7.12 -2.81 -13.39
N ALA A 102 -6.45 -2.72 -14.54
CA ALA A 102 -6.97 -2.09 -15.74
C ALA A 102 -7.99 -2.96 -16.50
N GLY A 103 -8.16 -4.22 -16.11
CA GLY A 103 -9.02 -5.19 -16.80
C GLY A 103 -8.56 -5.49 -18.23
N LYS A 104 -7.25 -5.39 -18.52
CA LYS A 104 -6.67 -5.62 -19.85
C LYS A 104 -6.12 -7.04 -19.98
N SER A 105 -6.24 -7.62 -21.17
CA SER A 105 -5.67 -8.93 -21.47
C SER A 105 -4.21 -8.80 -21.89
N TRP A 106 -3.40 -9.82 -21.62
CA TRP A 106 -2.00 -9.87 -22.10
C TRP A 106 -1.88 -9.81 -23.62
N GLU A 107 -2.94 -10.21 -24.35
CA GLU A 107 -3.00 -10.11 -25.80
C GLU A 107 -3.01 -8.67 -26.29
N SER A 108 -3.58 -7.72 -25.53
CA SER A 108 -3.62 -6.32 -25.95
C SER A 108 -2.23 -5.69 -26.05
N LEU A 109 -1.24 -6.22 -25.31
CA LEU A 109 0.13 -5.73 -25.36
C LEU A 109 0.84 -6.08 -26.68
N ARG A 110 0.41 -7.13 -27.39
CA ARG A 110 1.06 -7.57 -28.64
C ARG A 110 1.02 -6.52 -29.75
N ASN A 111 0.03 -5.63 -29.70
CA ASN A 111 -0.24 -4.66 -30.76
C ASN A 111 0.23 -3.22 -30.42
N LEU A 112 0.98 -3.02 -29.33
CA LEU A 112 1.35 -1.68 -28.84
C LEU A 112 2.62 -1.10 -29.47
N VAL A 113 3.44 -1.88 -30.17
CA VAL A 113 4.80 -1.45 -30.55
C VAL A 113 4.94 -1.25 -32.07
N PRO A 114 5.54 -0.12 -32.52
CA PRO A 114 5.88 0.12 -33.93
C PRO A 114 6.80 -0.96 -34.52
N GLU A 115 6.66 -1.24 -35.82
CA GLU A 115 7.43 -2.29 -36.53
C GLU A 115 8.96 -2.17 -36.36
N GLU A 116 9.46 -0.94 -36.18
CA GLU A 116 10.89 -0.61 -36.05
C GLU A 116 11.53 -1.14 -34.75
N ALA A 117 10.75 -1.39 -33.71
CA ALA A 117 11.21 -1.94 -32.42
C ALA A 117 10.86 -3.44 -32.23
N ALA A 118 10.31 -4.08 -33.26
CA ALA A 118 9.70 -5.42 -33.17
C ALA A 118 10.65 -6.53 -32.71
N ARG A 119 11.96 -6.46 -33.03
CA ARG A 119 12.91 -7.54 -32.71
C ARG A 119 13.15 -7.72 -31.22
N TYR A 120 13.43 -6.63 -30.48
CA TYR A 120 13.62 -6.69 -29.02
C TYR A 120 12.29 -6.84 -28.29
N PHE A 121 11.23 -6.27 -28.87
CA PHE A 121 9.89 -6.45 -28.33
C PHE A 121 9.45 -7.91 -28.38
N GLN A 122 9.90 -8.70 -29.35
CA GLN A 122 9.60 -10.13 -29.41
C GLN A 122 10.16 -10.91 -28.20
N VAL A 123 11.32 -10.51 -27.67
CA VAL A 123 11.91 -11.08 -26.45
C VAL A 123 11.08 -10.68 -25.23
N THR A 124 10.65 -9.42 -25.17
CA THR A 124 9.73 -8.96 -24.12
C THR A 124 8.40 -9.70 -24.18
N LEU A 125 7.80 -9.87 -25.35
CA LEU A 125 6.56 -10.63 -25.51
C LEU A 125 6.73 -12.09 -25.10
N ASP A 126 7.89 -12.70 -25.39
CA ASP A 126 8.20 -14.05 -24.93
C ASP A 126 8.37 -14.11 -23.41
N PHE A 127 9.04 -13.14 -22.79
CA PHE A 127 9.12 -12.99 -21.33
C PHE A 127 7.72 -12.85 -20.71
N LEU A 128 6.86 -12.03 -21.29
CA LEU A 128 5.48 -11.80 -20.81
C LEU A 128 4.59 -13.05 -20.90
N LYS A 129 4.98 -14.11 -21.64
CA LYS A 129 4.31 -15.42 -21.56
C LYS A 129 4.39 -16.02 -20.16
N ILE A 130 5.36 -15.62 -19.33
CA ILE A 130 5.37 -15.99 -17.91
C ILE A 130 4.05 -15.56 -17.27
N ALA A 131 3.61 -14.32 -17.48
CA ALA A 131 2.39 -13.80 -16.90
C ALA A 131 1.12 -14.28 -17.62
N GLY A 132 1.16 -14.39 -18.94
CA GLY A 132 0.00 -14.78 -19.76
C GLY A 132 -0.31 -16.27 -19.79
N GLU A 133 0.69 -17.13 -19.62
CA GLU A 133 0.57 -18.58 -19.83
C GLU A 133 1.05 -19.39 -18.61
N ALA A 134 2.31 -19.21 -18.21
CA ALA A 134 2.91 -20.04 -17.15
C ALA A 134 2.32 -19.77 -15.76
N TRP A 135 2.01 -18.50 -15.47
CA TRP A 135 1.46 -18.08 -14.19
C TRP A 135 0.03 -18.59 -13.96
N PRO A 136 -0.93 -18.41 -14.90
CA PRO A 136 -2.25 -19.03 -14.77
C PRO A 136 -2.20 -20.54 -14.59
N ALA A 137 -1.31 -21.24 -15.30
CA ALA A 137 -1.12 -22.69 -15.14
C ALA A 137 -0.62 -23.05 -13.73
N PHE A 138 0.37 -22.30 -13.21
CA PHE A 138 0.90 -22.49 -11.86
C PHE A 138 -0.18 -22.32 -10.77
N LEU A 139 -1.03 -21.29 -10.92
CA LEU A 139 -2.13 -21.00 -10.00
C LEU A 139 -3.19 -22.11 -10.02
N ALA A 140 -3.58 -22.57 -11.22
CA ALA A 140 -4.57 -23.63 -11.40
C ALA A 140 -4.11 -24.95 -10.78
N GLU A 141 -2.84 -25.35 -10.97
CA GLU A 141 -2.26 -26.56 -10.39
C GLU A 141 -2.33 -26.56 -8.84
N ARG A 142 -2.21 -25.38 -8.23
CA ARG A 142 -2.17 -25.21 -6.76
C ARG A 142 -3.50 -24.82 -6.15
N ASN A 143 -4.54 -24.65 -6.97
CA ASN A 143 -5.84 -24.15 -6.55
C ASN A 143 -5.72 -22.88 -5.69
N VAL A 144 -4.97 -21.90 -6.19
CA VAL A 144 -4.81 -20.56 -5.60
C VAL A 144 -5.11 -19.49 -6.65
N ALA A 145 -5.43 -18.28 -6.22
CA ALA A 145 -5.71 -17.15 -7.10
C ALA A 145 -4.63 -16.07 -6.99
N ASP A 146 -4.40 -15.33 -8.08
CA ASP A 146 -3.63 -14.08 -8.01
C ASP A 146 -4.45 -13.03 -7.22
N PRO A 147 -3.84 -12.27 -6.29
CA PRO A 147 -4.57 -11.32 -5.43
C PRO A 147 -5.39 -10.29 -6.23
N ALA A 148 -4.78 -9.59 -7.19
CA ALA A 148 -5.46 -8.53 -7.94
C ALA A 148 -6.64 -9.07 -8.76
N VAL A 149 -6.48 -10.27 -9.37
CA VAL A 149 -7.55 -10.94 -10.12
C VAL A 149 -8.67 -11.40 -9.21
N ARG A 150 -8.34 -11.94 -8.03
CA ARG A 150 -9.32 -12.36 -7.02
C ARG A 150 -10.14 -11.16 -6.57
N ARG A 151 -9.49 -10.07 -6.15
CA ARG A 151 -10.13 -8.81 -5.74
C ARG A 151 -11.16 -8.33 -6.76
N ASP A 152 -10.74 -8.19 -8.01
CA ASP A 152 -11.58 -7.71 -9.09
C ASP A 152 -12.80 -8.62 -9.33
N LYS A 153 -12.61 -9.94 -9.19
CA LYS A 153 -13.71 -10.90 -9.28
C LYS A 153 -14.66 -10.79 -8.11
N LEU A 154 -14.15 -10.63 -6.89
CA LEU A 154 -14.95 -10.43 -5.67
C LEU A 154 -15.84 -9.19 -5.78
N VAL A 155 -15.27 -8.06 -6.21
CA VAL A 155 -16.00 -6.79 -6.39
C VAL A 155 -17.10 -6.93 -7.45
N ARG A 156 -16.80 -7.55 -8.60
CA ARG A 156 -17.81 -7.80 -9.65
C ARG A 156 -18.91 -8.77 -9.20
N MET A 157 -18.56 -9.78 -8.41
CA MET A 157 -19.55 -10.70 -7.82
C MET A 157 -20.48 -9.98 -6.86
N GLU A 158 -19.95 -9.09 -6.01
CA GLU A 158 -20.78 -8.28 -5.12
C GLU A 158 -21.69 -7.34 -5.90
N ALA A 159 -21.20 -6.72 -6.97
CA ALA A 159 -22.03 -5.93 -7.88
C ALA A 159 -23.17 -6.77 -8.47
N ALA A 160 -22.88 -7.99 -8.95
CA ALA A 160 -23.90 -8.89 -9.48
C ALA A 160 -24.91 -9.33 -8.41
N ARG A 161 -24.46 -9.60 -7.17
CA ARG A 161 -25.32 -9.95 -6.04
C ARG A 161 -26.29 -8.81 -5.72
N LEU A 162 -25.78 -7.58 -5.61
CA LEU A 162 -26.59 -6.40 -5.33
C LEU A 162 -27.62 -6.13 -6.42
N ALA A 163 -27.26 -6.34 -7.68
CA ALA A 163 -28.19 -6.20 -8.80
C ALA A 163 -29.30 -7.26 -8.77
N ALA A 164 -28.97 -8.52 -8.44
CA ALA A 164 -29.93 -9.61 -8.37
C ALA A 164 -30.82 -9.57 -7.12
N TYR A 165 -30.26 -9.14 -5.99
CA TYR A 165 -30.92 -9.06 -4.69
C TYR A 165 -30.69 -7.68 -4.05
N PRO A 166 -31.39 -6.63 -4.52
CA PRO A 166 -31.27 -5.29 -3.96
C PRO A 166 -31.59 -5.26 -2.46
N PRO A 167 -30.73 -4.66 -1.62
CA PRO A 167 -31.00 -4.50 -0.20
C PRO A 167 -32.19 -3.55 0.04
N VAL A 168 -32.94 -3.78 1.12
CA VAL A 168 -34.07 -2.92 1.50
C VAL A 168 -33.57 -1.57 2.07
N GLY A 169 -32.49 -1.61 2.85
CA GLY A 169 -31.92 -0.42 3.50
C GLY A 169 -31.00 0.41 2.58
N PRO A 170 -30.59 1.61 3.03
CA PRO A 170 -29.66 2.46 2.30
C PRO A 170 -28.34 1.77 2.00
N MET A 171 -27.84 1.95 0.78
CA MET A 171 -26.52 1.48 0.36
C MET A 171 -25.72 2.65 -0.22
N ILE A 172 -24.69 3.08 0.51
CA ILE A 172 -23.91 4.26 0.17
C ILE A 172 -22.47 3.83 -0.08
N ALA A 173 -21.94 4.15 -1.27
CA ALA A 173 -20.52 4.10 -1.54
C ALA A 173 -19.96 5.52 -1.51
N ALA A 174 -18.97 5.78 -0.65
CA ALA A 174 -18.44 7.13 -0.46
C ALA A 174 -16.91 7.14 -0.56
N GLY A 175 -16.36 8.20 -1.16
CA GLY A 175 -14.92 8.46 -1.19
C GLY A 175 -14.12 7.68 -2.25
N SER A 176 -14.78 6.84 -3.06
CA SER A 176 -14.13 6.17 -4.18
C SER A 176 -14.14 7.05 -5.44
N THR A 177 -13.00 7.11 -6.13
CA THR A 177 -12.90 7.76 -7.45
C THR A 177 -13.30 6.84 -8.60
N GLY A 178 -13.55 5.55 -8.33
CA GLY A 178 -13.92 4.57 -9.36
C GLY A 178 -12.83 4.27 -10.39
N SER A 179 -11.56 4.60 -10.12
CA SER A 179 -10.46 4.42 -11.09
C SER A 179 -10.21 2.96 -11.50
N ILE A 180 -10.67 1.99 -10.70
CA ILE A 180 -10.60 0.56 -11.03
C ILE A 180 -11.92 0.14 -11.69
N PRO A 181 -11.94 -0.46 -12.90
CA PRO A 181 -13.16 -0.83 -13.61
C PRO A 181 -14.08 -1.77 -12.83
N ALA A 182 -13.53 -2.69 -12.04
CA ALA A 182 -14.34 -3.54 -11.16
C ALA A 182 -15.10 -2.71 -10.12
N THR A 183 -14.41 -1.75 -9.48
CA THR A 183 -15.02 -0.82 -8.53
C THR A 183 -16.04 0.08 -9.22
N ALA A 184 -15.74 0.64 -10.40
CA ALA A 184 -16.70 1.44 -11.17
C ALA A 184 -17.99 0.65 -11.49
N ALA A 185 -17.87 -0.64 -11.82
CA ALA A 185 -19.03 -1.51 -12.03
C ALA A 185 -19.86 -1.70 -10.75
N LEU A 186 -19.22 -1.85 -9.59
CA LEU A 186 -19.91 -1.89 -8.30
C LEU A 186 -20.61 -0.57 -8.00
N LEU A 187 -19.93 0.57 -8.17
CA LEU A 187 -20.50 1.90 -7.97
C LEU A 187 -21.70 2.13 -8.87
N LYS A 188 -21.64 1.69 -10.14
CA LYS A 188 -22.75 1.76 -11.08
C LYS A 188 -23.98 0.96 -10.63
N VAL A 189 -23.77 -0.23 -10.07
CA VAL A 189 -24.88 -1.01 -9.51
C VAL A 189 -25.46 -0.25 -8.31
N ILE A 190 -24.61 0.20 -7.39
CA ILE A 190 -25.05 0.92 -6.19
C ILE A 190 -25.85 2.17 -6.55
N SER A 191 -25.40 2.98 -7.51
CA SER A 191 -26.14 4.18 -7.96
C SER A 191 -27.50 3.87 -8.58
N GLY A 192 -27.72 2.64 -9.07
CA GLY A 192 -28.99 2.19 -9.64
C GLY A 192 -29.93 1.50 -8.66
N LEU A 193 -29.52 1.27 -7.40
CA LEU A 193 -30.40 0.66 -6.40
C LEU A 193 -31.47 1.66 -5.93
N PRO A 194 -32.68 1.20 -5.54
CA PRO A 194 -33.76 2.10 -5.10
C PRO A 194 -33.39 3.02 -3.93
N ASN A 195 -32.54 2.55 -3.02
CA ASN A 195 -32.01 3.30 -1.87
C ASN A 195 -30.47 3.41 -1.95
N GLY A 196 -29.94 3.48 -3.17
CA GLY A 196 -28.51 3.53 -3.43
C GLY A 196 -27.98 4.94 -3.65
N ALA A 197 -26.76 5.22 -3.19
CA ALA A 197 -26.08 6.49 -3.43
C ALA A 197 -24.57 6.31 -3.63
N VAL A 198 -23.99 7.11 -4.52
CA VAL A 198 -22.54 7.21 -4.70
C VAL A 198 -22.12 8.64 -4.38
N VAL A 199 -21.22 8.81 -3.40
CA VAL A 199 -20.69 10.10 -2.96
C VAL A 199 -19.27 10.24 -3.47
N LEU A 200 -19.07 11.14 -4.43
CA LEU A 200 -17.80 11.36 -5.10
C LEU A 200 -16.87 12.27 -4.27
N PRO A 201 -15.56 11.94 -4.14
CA PRO A 201 -14.60 12.79 -3.46
C PRO A 201 -14.11 13.93 -4.37
N GLY A 202 -14.61 15.15 -4.14
CA GLY A 202 -14.02 16.37 -4.72
C GLY A 202 -14.10 16.44 -6.25
N LEU A 203 -15.28 16.20 -6.83
CA LEU A 203 -15.54 16.42 -8.25
C LEU A 203 -15.43 17.91 -8.59
N ASP A 204 -14.61 18.25 -9.57
CA ASP A 204 -14.41 19.62 -10.01
C ASP A 204 -15.60 20.13 -10.83
N GLN A 205 -16.39 21.03 -10.23
CA GLN A 205 -17.53 21.71 -10.84
C GLN A 205 -17.19 23.09 -11.43
N ASP A 206 -15.98 23.59 -11.20
CA ASP A 206 -15.58 24.96 -11.56
C ASP A 206 -14.85 25.03 -12.90
N LEU A 207 -14.10 23.97 -13.27
CA LEU A 207 -13.38 23.93 -14.54
C LEU A 207 -14.36 24.05 -15.72
N ASP A 208 -14.06 24.94 -16.66
CA ASP A 208 -14.91 25.15 -17.84
C ASP A 208 -15.00 23.90 -18.74
N GLU A 209 -16.01 23.87 -19.61
CA GLU A 209 -16.30 22.68 -20.44
C GLU A 209 -15.14 22.31 -21.38
N ALA A 210 -14.39 23.30 -21.87
CA ALA A 210 -13.21 23.05 -22.71
C ALA A 210 -12.09 22.37 -21.91
N GLY A 211 -11.78 22.87 -20.71
CA GLY A 211 -10.83 22.24 -19.79
C GLY A 211 -11.29 20.83 -19.37
N TRP A 212 -12.57 20.67 -19.01
CA TRP A 212 -13.13 19.38 -18.62
C TRP A 212 -13.02 18.33 -19.73
N ARG A 213 -13.32 18.70 -20.98
CA ARG A 213 -13.16 17.80 -22.14
C ARG A 213 -11.72 17.38 -22.39
N ALA A 214 -10.75 18.25 -22.12
CA ALA A 214 -9.33 17.96 -22.34
C ALA A 214 -8.77 16.92 -21.34
N ILE A 215 -9.38 16.75 -20.16
CA ILE A 215 -8.98 15.74 -19.17
C ILE A 215 -9.06 14.33 -19.80
N GLY A 216 -7.99 13.53 -19.69
CA GLY A 216 -7.91 12.19 -20.26
C GLY A 216 -7.81 12.11 -21.79
N GLY A 217 -7.60 13.24 -22.50
CA GLY A 217 -7.51 13.27 -23.96
C GLY A 217 -6.16 12.79 -24.53
N ASP A 218 -5.08 12.90 -23.77
CA ASP A 218 -3.73 12.43 -24.11
C ASP A 218 -3.01 11.83 -22.89
N ILE A 219 -1.79 11.29 -23.07
CA ILE A 219 -1.02 10.63 -22.00
C ILE A 219 -0.78 11.56 -20.79
N ALA A 220 -0.53 12.85 -21.01
CA ALA A 220 -0.29 13.79 -19.91
C ALA A 220 -1.60 14.12 -19.18
N ALA A 221 -2.71 14.25 -19.92
CA ALA A 221 -4.03 14.49 -19.39
C ALA A 221 -4.61 13.29 -18.63
N GLU A 222 -4.09 12.06 -18.84
CA GLU A 222 -4.42 10.88 -18.05
C GLU A 222 -3.83 10.91 -16.63
N GLY A 223 -2.80 11.72 -16.41
CA GLY A 223 -2.23 12.00 -15.09
C GLY A 223 -3.03 13.02 -14.28
N HIS A 224 -4.08 13.63 -14.86
CA HIS A 224 -4.87 14.65 -14.20
C HIS A 224 -5.69 14.04 -13.02
N PRO A 225 -5.75 14.69 -11.84
CA PRO A 225 -6.44 14.13 -10.66
C PRO A 225 -7.93 13.78 -10.89
N GLN A 226 -8.63 14.55 -11.74
CA GLN A 226 -10.03 14.31 -12.09
C GLN A 226 -10.25 13.24 -13.18
N ALA A 227 -9.19 12.68 -13.80
CA ALA A 227 -9.35 11.73 -14.90
C ALA A 227 -10.10 10.46 -14.48
N GLY A 228 -9.83 9.93 -13.29
CA GLY A 228 -10.55 8.79 -12.73
C GLY A 228 -12.04 9.06 -12.53
N LEU A 229 -12.38 10.21 -11.94
CA LEU A 229 -13.77 10.64 -11.74
C LEU A 229 -14.51 10.87 -13.05
N LYS A 230 -13.86 11.49 -14.04
CA LYS A 230 -14.45 11.68 -15.38
C LYS A 230 -14.82 10.34 -16.03
N ARG A 231 -13.89 9.37 -16.03
CA ARG A 231 -14.16 8.01 -16.55
C ARG A 231 -15.26 7.30 -15.75
N LEU A 232 -15.34 7.53 -14.44
CA LEU A 232 -16.43 7.00 -13.62
C LEU A 232 -17.78 7.58 -14.08
N LEU A 233 -17.89 8.90 -14.26
CA LEU A 233 -19.13 9.53 -14.75
C LEU A 233 -19.56 8.98 -16.11
N GLU A 234 -18.60 8.79 -17.04
CA GLU A 234 -18.83 8.13 -18.33
C GLU A 234 -19.36 6.69 -18.14
N ALA A 235 -18.78 5.92 -17.22
CA ALA A 235 -19.25 4.57 -16.91
C ALA A 235 -20.65 4.54 -16.30
N LEU A 236 -20.99 5.53 -15.46
CA LEU A 236 -22.32 5.74 -14.89
C LEU A 236 -23.34 6.23 -15.93
N GLY A 237 -22.87 6.85 -17.02
CA GLY A 237 -23.71 7.40 -18.08
C GLY A 237 -24.33 8.75 -17.72
N ILE A 238 -23.69 9.51 -16.82
CA ILE A 238 -24.14 10.84 -16.41
C ILE A 238 -23.08 11.89 -16.76
N GLY A 239 -23.53 13.11 -17.03
CA GLY A 239 -22.65 14.27 -17.11
C GLY A 239 -22.26 14.76 -15.71
N ARG A 240 -21.25 15.63 -15.66
CA ARG A 240 -20.83 16.31 -14.43
C ARG A 240 -21.96 17.15 -13.80
N ASP A 241 -22.79 17.75 -14.65
CA ASP A 241 -24.00 18.49 -14.30
C ASP A 241 -25.11 17.62 -13.69
N GLY A 242 -25.03 16.30 -13.88
CA GLY A 242 -25.92 15.33 -13.23
C GLY A 242 -25.53 14.98 -11.80
N VAL A 243 -24.45 15.55 -11.25
CA VAL A 243 -23.97 15.28 -9.89
C VAL A 243 -24.42 16.41 -8.96
N GLU A 244 -25.18 16.05 -7.92
CA GLU A 244 -25.64 16.99 -6.91
C GLU A 244 -24.55 17.28 -5.86
N THR A 245 -24.40 18.57 -5.53
CA THR A 245 -23.53 19.02 -4.44
C THR A 245 -24.21 18.80 -3.09
N LEU A 246 -23.71 17.85 -2.30
CA LEU A 246 -24.31 17.50 -1.01
C LEU A 246 -24.14 18.57 0.08
N CYS A 247 -23.04 19.32 0.04
CA CYS A 247 -22.70 20.35 1.02
C CYS A 247 -22.21 21.59 0.29
N GLU A 248 -22.72 22.75 0.68
CA GLU A 248 -22.19 24.02 0.16
C GLU A 248 -20.74 24.20 0.61
N THR A 249 -19.86 24.51 -0.35
CA THR A 249 -18.49 24.92 -0.04
C THR A 249 -18.54 26.20 0.79
N PRO A 250 -17.89 26.25 1.98
CA PRO A 250 -17.78 27.48 2.76
C PRO A 250 -17.30 28.65 1.90
N ARG A 251 -17.86 29.85 2.12
CA ARG A 251 -17.60 31.02 1.25
C ARG A 251 -16.11 31.41 1.18
N ASP A 252 -15.40 31.22 2.28
CA ASP A 252 -13.96 31.42 2.41
C ASP A 252 -13.14 30.35 1.64
N ALA A 253 -13.70 29.18 1.40
CA ALA A 253 -13.07 28.11 0.62
C ALA A 253 -13.39 28.17 -0.89
N THR A 254 -14.48 28.83 -1.31
CA THR A 254 -14.90 28.87 -2.72
C THR A 254 -13.81 29.41 -3.65
N GLY A 255 -13.19 30.54 -3.27
CA GLY A 255 -12.10 31.12 -4.06
C GLY A 255 -10.91 30.18 -4.19
N ARG A 256 -10.59 29.44 -3.12
CA ARG A 256 -9.50 28.46 -3.07
C ARG A 256 -9.78 27.25 -3.97
N VAL A 257 -11.00 26.71 -3.94
CA VAL A 257 -11.39 25.58 -4.80
C VAL A 257 -11.25 25.96 -6.27
N ARG A 258 -11.75 27.14 -6.67
CA ARG A 258 -11.59 27.65 -8.03
C ARG A 258 -10.13 27.84 -8.43
N LEU A 259 -9.30 28.39 -7.52
CA LEU A 259 -7.86 28.52 -7.77
C LEU A 259 -7.20 27.15 -8.02
N PHE A 260 -7.54 26.13 -7.24
CA PHE A 260 -7.01 24.77 -7.45
C PHE A 260 -7.50 24.14 -8.76
N SER A 261 -8.78 24.31 -9.12
CA SER A 261 -9.33 23.91 -10.42
C SER A 261 -8.50 24.52 -11.57
N GLU A 262 -8.28 25.84 -11.54
CA GLU A 262 -7.51 26.53 -12.57
C GLU A 262 -6.02 26.19 -12.56
N ALA A 263 -5.42 25.95 -11.39
CA ALA A 263 -4.02 25.54 -11.27
C ALA A 263 -3.77 24.14 -11.83
N LEU A 264 -4.78 23.27 -11.78
CA LEU A 264 -4.71 21.90 -12.31
C LEU A 264 -5.20 21.77 -13.76
N ARG A 265 -5.70 22.86 -14.36
CA ARG A 265 -6.19 22.91 -15.74
C ARG A 265 -5.24 22.17 -16.71
N PRO A 266 -5.78 21.31 -17.61
CA PRO A 266 -4.95 20.60 -18.59
C PRO A 266 -4.12 21.55 -19.45
N ALA A 267 -2.86 21.17 -19.69
CA ALA A 267 -1.87 21.96 -20.42
C ALA A 267 -2.36 22.45 -21.80
N ALA A 268 -3.20 21.65 -22.47
CA ALA A 268 -3.76 21.99 -23.79
C ALA A 268 -4.74 23.19 -23.77
N THR A 269 -5.16 23.66 -22.59
CA THR A 269 -6.18 24.71 -22.42
C THR A 269 -5.70 25.88 -21.55
N THR A 270 -4.41 25.93 -21.19
CA THR A 270 -3.86 26.96 -20.28
C THR A 270 -3.82 28.35 -20.89
N ASP A 271 -4.07 28.50 -22.19
CA ASP A 271 -4.28 29.79 -22.83
C ASP A 271 -5.47 30.56 -22.22
N ALA A 272 -6.43 29.85 -21.61
CA ALA A 272 -7.53 30.43 -20.84
C ALA A 272 -7.06 31.31 -19.67
N TRP A 273 -5.88 31.05 -19.09
CA TRP A 273 -5.29 31.87 -18.03
C TRP A 273 -4.97 33.31 -18.48
N ALA A 274 -4.81 33.54 -19.79
CA ALA A 274 -4.60 34.89 -20.30
C ALA A 274 -5.91 35.70 -20.35
N GLY A 275 -7.04 35.01 -20.53
CA GLY A 275 -8.39 35.59 -20.60
C GLY A 275 -8.99 35.84 -19.22
N GLU A 276 -8.84 34.87 -18.33
CA GLU A 276 -9.01 35.08 -16.90
C GLU A 276 -7.79 35.84 -16.39
N ARG A 277 -7.81 37.18 -16.45
CA ARG A 277 -6.87 37.94 -15.62
C ARG A 277 -7.06 37.43 -14.21
N VAL A 278 -6.15 36.58 -13.72
CA VAL A 278 -6.03 36.23 -12.31
C VAL A 278 -5.85 37.57 -11.64
N GLN A 279 -6.98 38.12 -11.19
CA GLN A 279 -7.01 39.41 -10.56
C GLN A 279 -6.09 39.29 -9.35
N SER A 280 -5.46 40.38 -8.99
CA SER A 280 -4.62 40.54 -7.80
C SER A 280 -5.33 40.26 -6.46
N ASP A 281 -6.45 39.54 -6.49
CA ASP A 281 -7.17 39.03 -5.35
C ASP A 281 -6.43 37.80 -4.79
N LEU A 282 -5.73 38.03 -3.69
CA LEU A 282 -5.01 37.00 -2.94
C LEU A 282 -5.88 36.35 -1.87
N SER A 283 -7.17 36.69 -1.77
CA SER A 283 -8.07 36.06 -0.79
C SER A 283 -8.13 34.52 -0.89
N PRO A 284 -8.02 33.87 -2.08
CA PRO A 284 -8.00 32.41 -2.16
C PRO A 284 -6.84 31.72 -1.41
N VAL A 285 -5.71 32.43 -1.27
CA VAL A 285 -4.50 31.93 -0.58
C VAL A 285 -4.33 32.50 0.82
N GLU A 286 -5.33 33.24 1.33
CA GLU A 286 -5.32 33.70 2.72
C GLU A 286 -5.29 32.49 3.67
N GLY A 287 -4.43 32.53 4.69
CA GLY A 287 -4.19 31.41 5.59
C GLY A 287 -3.34 30.27 5.01
N VAL A 288 -2.80 30.40 3.79
CA VAL A 288 -1.81 29.48 3.24
C VAL A 288 -0.41 30.02 3.51
N ALA A 289 0.45 29.20 4.12
CA ALA A 289 1.85 29.52 4.36
C ALA A 289 2.76 28.49 3.67
N LEU A 290 3.92 28.97 3.20
CA LEU A 290 4.98 28.12 2.66
C LEU A 290 6.20 28.20 3.57
N ILE A 291 6.71 27.05 3.98
CA ILE A 291 7.95 26.94 4.75
C ILE A 291 8.95 26.16 3.90
N VAL A 292 10.13 26.75 3.67
CA VAL A 292 11.25 26.07 3.01
C VAL A 292 12.32 25.77 4.07
N ALA A 293 12.36 24.52 4.52
CA ALA A 293 13.34 24.06 5.49
C ALA A 293 14.68 23.73 4.81
N ARG A 294 15.79 23.85 5.55
CA ARG A 294 17.14 23.54 5.04
C ARG A 294 17.43 22.04 5.02
N ASN A 295 16.72 21.28 5.85
CA ASN A 295 16.82 19.83 5.98
C ASN A 295 15.54 19.28 6.63
N GLU A 296 15.41 17.96 6.66
CA GLU A 296 14.21 17.27 7.13
C GLU A 296 14.00 17.39 8.64
N GLN A 297 15.04 17.70 9.42
CA GLN A 297 14.92 17.92 10.86
C GLN A 297 14.27 19.28 11.14
N GLU A 298 14.70 20.32 10.42
CA GLU A 298 14.09 21.65 10.49
C GLU A 298 12.65 21.63 9.96
N GLU A 299 12.38 20.88 8.89
CA GLU A 299 11.03 20.66 8.36
C GLU A 299 10.10 20.05 9.43
N ALA A 300 10.53 18.93 10.04
CA ALA A 300 9.75 18.27 11.07
C ALA A 300 9.47 19.18 12.28
N LEU A 301 10.47 19.94 12.73
CA LEU A 301 10.30 20.88 13.83
C LEU A 301 9.35 22.03 13.47
N ALA A 302 9.45 22.59 12.27
CA ALA A 302 8.58 23.67 11.82
C ALA A 302 7.12 23.22 11.73
N ILE A 303 6.87 22.03 11.17
CA ILE A 303 5.54 21.41 11.13
C ILE A 303 5.02 21.18 12.55
N ALA A 304 5.84 20.61 13.44
CA ALA A 304 5.42 20.33 14.82
C ALA A 304 5.07 21.61 15.58
N ILE A 305 5.79 22.72 15.36
CA ILE A 305 5.47 24.03 15.92
C ILE A 305 4.12 24.54 15.38
N ALA A 306 3.89 24.48 14.07
CA ALA A 306 2.63 24.92 13.47
C ALA A 306 1.43 24.10 13.98
N LEU A 307 1.57 22.78 14.08
CA LEU A 307 0.52 21.91 14.64
C LEU A 307 0.25 22.25 16.11
N ARG A 308 1.31 22.47 16.90
CA ARG A 308 1.17 22.86 18.30
C ARG A 308 0.48 24.22 18.45
N GLU A 309 0.88 25.21 17.67
CA GLU A 309 0.29 26.55 17.70
C GLU A 309 -1.21 26.50 17.39
N ALA A 310 -1.62 25.72 16.39
CA ALA A 310 -3.03 25.53 16.08
C ALA A 310 -3.80 24.84 17.21
N LEU A 311 -3.16 23.93 17.96
CA LEU A 311 -3.75 23.26 19.12
C LEU A 311 -3.85 24.13 20.39
N GLU A 312 -3.35 25.37 20.37
CA GLU A 312 -3.60 26.32 21.45
C GLU A 312 -5.08 26.76 21.50
N ASP A 313 -5.83 26.59 20.40
CA ASP A 313 -7.29 26.62 20.40
C ASP A 313 -7.84 25.21 20.72
N PRO A 314 -8.50 24.99 21.88
CA PRO A 314 -9.06 23.68 22.24
C PRO A 314 -10.13 23.16 21.29
N ALA A 315 -10.73 24.00 20.46
CA ALA A 315 -11.73 23.61 19.46
C ALA A 315 -11.10 23.23 18.11
N ALA A 316 -9.81 23.51 17.89
CA ALA A 316 -9.15 23.26 16.63
C ALA A 316 -8.84 21.77 16.43
N THR A 317 -8.97 21.33 15.18
CA THR A 317 -8.53 20.02 14.71
C THR A 317 -7.42 20.21 13.70
N VAL A 318 -6.29 19.51 13.89
CA VAL A 318 -5.11 19.61 13.02
C VAL A 318 -4.77 18.26 12.41
N ALA A 319 -4.25 18.26 11.19
CA ALA A 319 -3.79 17.06 10.51
C ALA A 319 -2.49 17.34 9.75
N LEU A 320 -1.58 16.37 9.76
CA LEU A 320 -0.43 16.32 8.87
C LEU A 320 -0.69 15.27 7.79
N VAL A 321 -0.72 15.70 6.54
CA VAL A 321 -0.84 14.79 5.39
C VAL A 321 0.51 14.69 4.70
N THR A 322 1.12 13.51 4.71
CA THR A 322 2.39 13.25 4.03
C THR A 322 2.49 11.78 3.60
N PRO A 323 3.00 11.49 2.39
CA PRO A 323 3.36 10.12 2.01
C PRO A 323 4.68 9.66 2.66
N ASP A 324 5.47 10.58 3.24
CA ASP A 324 6.73 10.23 3.91
C ASP A 324 6.48 9.85 5.38
N LEU A 325 6.42 8.54 5.63
CA LEU A 325 6.31 7.98 6.98
C LEU A 325 7.48 8.37 7.89
N THR A 326 8.64 8.71 7.34
CA THR A 326 9.79 9.17 8.13
C THR A 326 9.57 10.59 8.64
N LEU A 327 9.05 11.49 7.80
CA LEU A 327 8.65 12.82 8.22
C LEU A 327 7.56 12.77 9.29
N ALA A 328 6.49 11.99 9.07
CA ALA A 328 5.40 11.83 10.04
C ALA A 328 5.92 11.41 11.42
N ARG A 329 6.82 10.41 11.47
CA ARG A 329 7.45 9.97 12.72
C ARG A 329 8.30 11.04 13.39
N ARG A 330 9.08 11.80 12.62
CA ARG A 330 9.90 12.89 13.16
C ARG A 330 9.02 13.96 13.81
N VAL A 331 7.94 14.35 13.13
CA VAL A 331 6.94 15.30 13.68
C VAL A 331 6.31 14.75 14.96
N ALA A 332 5.90 13.48 14.98
CA ALA A 332 5.33 12.86 16.18
C ALA A 332 6.30 12.86 17.38
N VAL A 333 7.60 12.62 17.13
CA VAL A 333 8.63 12.71 18.18
C VAL A 333 8.76 14.15 18.71
N GLU A 334 8.77 15.16 17.85
CA GLU A 334 8.83 16.57 18.27
C GLU A 334 7.57 16.97 19.07
N LEU A 335 6.38 16.58 18.61
CA LEU A 335 5.12 16.78 19.33
C LEU A 335 5.12 16.13 20.72
N GLY A 336 5.68 14.92 20.83
CA GLY A 336 5.82 14.21 22.10
C GLY A 336 6.64 14.97 23.15
N ARG A 337 7.56 15.85 22.74
CA ARG A 337 8.32 16.71 23.67
C ARG A 337 7.44 17.74 24.38
N TRP A 338 6.28 18.06 23.81
CA TRP A 338 5.25 18.92 24.41
C TRP A 338 4.07 18.13 24.98
N GLY A 339 4.17 16.80 25.05
CA GLY A 339 3.10 15.95 25.55
C GLY A 339 1.91 15.81 24.59
N ILE A 340 2.07 16.18 23.32
CA ILE A 340 1.04 16.01 22.29
C ILE A 340 1.22 14.64 21.65
N ALA A 341 0.20 13.79 21.79
CA ALA A 341 0.16 12.49 21.14
C ALA A 341 -0.48 12.64 19.74
N ALA A 342 0.30 12.36 18.69
CA ALA A 342 -0.21 12.28 17.33
C ALA A 342 -0.80 10.88 17.08
N ASP A 343 -2.00 10.83 16.49
CA ASP A 343 -2.59 9.59 16.00
C ASP A 343 -2.07 9.31 14.58
N ASP A 344 -1.23 8.29 14.44
CA ASP A 344 -0.65 7.88 13.15
C ASP A 344 -1.52 6.81 12.50
N SER A 345 -2.29 7.21 11.49
CA SER A 345 -3.16 6.33 10.72
C SER A 345 -2.43 5.15 10.04
N ALA A 346 -1.12 5.25 9.78
CA ALA A 346 -0.34 4.16 9.20
C ALA A 346 0.03 3.08 10.24
N GLY A 347 -0.16 3.36 11.52
CA GLY A 347 0.18 2.46 12.63
C GLY A 347 1.69 2.22 12.78
N LEU A 348 2.04 1.22 13.60
CA LEU A 348 3.43 0.82 13.82
C LEU A 348 3.78 -0.40 12.95
N PRO A 349 4.74 -0.27 12.01
CA PRO A 349 5.21 -1.40 11.20
C PRO A 349 5.64 -2.59 12.06
N LEU A 350 5.31 -3.82 11.64
CA LEU A 350 5.58 -5.04 12.41
C LEU A 350 7.07 -5.21 12.75
N ASP A 351 7.97 -4.87 11.83
CA ASP A 351 9.43 -4.93 12.02
C ASP A 351 9.95 -3.99 13.11
N ARG A 352 9.14 -3.00 13.51
CA ARG A 352 9.40 -2.05 14.60
C ARG A 352 8.54 -2.29 15.83
N ALA A 353 7.48 -3.09 15.72
CA ALA A 353 6.70 -3.51 16.88
C ALA A 353 7.55 -4.39 17.80
N PRO A 354 7.40 -4.32 19.14
CA PRO A 354 8.19 -5.12 20.07
C PRO A 354 8.16 -6.63 19.74
N ALA A 355 7.00 -7.14 19.31
CA ALA A 355 6.85 -8.54 18.92
C ALA A 355 7.65 -8.90 17.65
N GLY A 356 7.62 -8.05 16.62
CA GLY A 356 8.35 -8.30 15.38
C GLY A 356 9.86 -8.09 15.52
N ILE A 357 10.30 -7.11 16.33
CA ILE A 357 11.71 -6.97 16.72
C ILE A 357 12.19 -8.25 17.39
N PHE A 358 11.43 -8.77 18.37
CA PHE A 358 11.79 -10.01 19.06
C PHE A 358 11.86 -11.21 18.10
N ALA A 359 10.87 -11.35 17.22
CA ALA A 359 10.85 -12.43 16.21
C ALA A 359 12.08 -12.37 15.28
N ARG A 360 12.46 -11.17 14.82
CA ARG A 360 13.65 -10.98 13.99
C ARG A 360 14.93 -11.34 14.74
N LEU A 361 15.08 -10.88 15.99
CA LEU A 361 16.21 -11.22 16.84
C LEU A 361 16.33 -12.73 17.07
N ALA A 362 15.20 -13.43 17.23
CA ALA A 362 15.17 -14.88 17.37
C ALA A 362 15.61 -15.60 16.10
N LEU A 363 15.13 -15.16 14.93
CA LEU A 363 15.56 -15.71 13.64
C LEU A 363 17.04 -15.45 13.38
N GLU A 364 17.54 -14.27 13.71
CA GLU A 364 18.95 -13.89 13.56
C GLU A 364 19.84 -14.74 14.48
N ALA A 365 19.46 -14.90 15.75
CA ALA A 365 20.16 -15.76 16.70
C ALA A 365 20.18 -17.24 16.25
N ALA A 366 19.08 -17.74 15.68
CA ALA A 366 19.01 -19.10 15.15
C ALA A 366 19.86 -19.29 13.88
N SER A 367 19.85 -18.30 12.98
CA SER A 367 20.58 -18.37 11.70
C SER A 367 22.09 -18.18 11.88
N ALA A 368 22.51 -17.43 12.89
CA ALA A 368 23.91 -17.16 13.19
C ALA A 368 24.59 -18.27 14.03
N ASP A 369 23.87 -19.36 14.33
CA ASP A 369 24.33 -20.55 15.06
C ASP A 369 25.29 -20.24 16.21
N GLY A 370 24.77 -19.59 17.26
CA GLY A 370 25.54 -19.39 18.48
C GLY A 370 26.40 -18.12 18.49
N ASP A 371 26.21 -17.20 17.55
CA ASP A 371 26.85 -15.90 17.60
C ASP A 371 26.51 -15.14 18.89
N PRO A 372 27.51 -14.69 19.68
CA PRO A 372 27.27 -14.01 20.94
C PRO A 372 26.43 -12.73 20.83
N VAL A 373 26.61 -11.94 19.77
CA VAL A 373 25.93 -10.65 19.62
C VAL A 373 24.46 -10.88 19.33
N SER A 374 24.15 -11.74 18.36
CA SER A 374 22.76 -12.06 17.99
C SER A 374 22.00 -12.72 19.14
N LEU A 375 22.64 -13.66 19.86
CA LEU A 375 22.04 -14.29 21.05
C LEU A 375 21.77 -13.30 22.18
N LEU A 376 22.75 -12.46 22.53
CA LEU A 376 22.57 -11.48 23.61
C LEU A 376 21.53 -10.42 23.26
N ALA A 377 21.46 -10.00 21.99
CA ALA A 377 20.43 -9.08 21.53
C ALA A 377 19.03 -9.66 21.73
N MET A 378 18.81 -10.94 21.37
CA MET A 378 17.55 -11.64 21.62
C MET A 378 17.27 -11.79 23.13
N LEU A 379 18.23 -12.30 23.91
CA LEU A 379 18.05 -12.59 25.34
C LEU A 379 17.80 -11.33 26.20
N LYS A 380 18.31 -10.17 25.77
CA LYS A 380 18.12 -8.89 26.47
C LYS A 380 16.81 -8.18 26.10
N HIS A 381 16.08 -8.68 25.11
CA HIS A 381 14.82 -8.08 24.68
C HIS A 381 13.75 -8.14 25.79
N PRO A 382 12.88 -7.12 25.97
CA PRO A 382 11.86 -7.11 27.03
C PRO A 382 10.90 -8.30 27.02
N LEU A 383 10.57 -8.82 25.82
CA LEU A 383 9.69 -9.98 25.64
C LEU A 383 10.38 -11.34 25.83
N ALA A 384 11.71 -11.36 26.07
CA ALA A 384 12.43 -12.59 26.30
C ALA A 384 12.09 -13.19 27.68
N ALA A 385 11.62 -14.44 27.68
CA ALA A 385 11.26 -15.19 28.87
C ALA A 385 11.68 -16.67 28.79
N PHE A 386 11.51 -17.31 27.61
CA PHE A 386 11.90 -18.70 27.36
C PHE A 386 11.41 -19.71 28.42
N GLY A 387 10.17 -19.52 28.89
CA GLY A 387 9.57 -20.35 29.95
C GLY A 387 9.99 -20.00 31.38
N MET A 388 10.82 -18.97 31.56
CA MET A 388 11.20 -18.40 32.85
C MET A 388 10.42 -17.12 33.16
N GLU A 389 10.45 -16.68 34.41
CA GLU A 389 10.08 -15.30 34.76
C GLU A 389 11.01 -14.29 34.07
N HIS A 390 10.47 -13.18 33.56
CA HIS A 390 11.26 -12.18 32.81
C HIS A 390 12.49 -11.67 33.59
N ALA A 391 12.35 -11.49 34.90
CA ALA A 391 13.47 -11.05 35.75
C ALA A 391 14.58 -12.10 35.82
N GLU A 392 14.22 -13.39 35.83
CA GLU A 392 15.14 -14.51 35.86
C GLU A 392 15.84 -14.70 34.51
N CYS A 393 15.08 -14.66 33.41
CA CYS A 393 15.64 -14.68 32.06
C CYS A 393 16.70 -13.58 31.86
N ARG A 394 16.41 -12.34 32.30
CA ARG A 394 17.38 -11.24 32.25
C ARG A 394 18.61 -11.47 33.13
N ARG A 395 18.48 -12.13 34.29
CA ARG A 395 19.63 -12.51 35.13
C ARG A 395 20.47 -13.57 34.44
N ALA A 396 19.84 -14.62 33.91
CA ALA A 396 20.52 -15.69 33.17
C ALA A 396 21.27 -15.16 31.94
N ALA A 397 20.65 -14.25 31.18
CA ALA A 397 21.27 -13.59 30.03
C ALA A 397 22.56 -12.84 30.42
N ARG A 398 22.54 -12.09 31.54
CA ARG A 398 23.73 -11.40 32.06
C ARG A 398 24.81 -12.38 32.54
N MET A 399 24.41 -13.48 33.19
CA MET A 399 25.37 -14.51 33.62
C MET A 399 26.05 -15.16 32.41
N LEU A 400 25.29 -15.51 31.38
CA LEU A 400 25.81 -16.05 30.13
C LEU A 400 26.77 -15.06 29.45
N GLU A 401 26.41 -13.77 29.39
CA GLU A 401 27.29 -12.72 28.87
C GLU A 401 28.62 -12.67 29.61
N ILE A 402 28.59 -12.61 30.95
CA ILE A 402 29.78 -12.46 31.78
C ILE A 402 30.65 -13.71 31.74
N ALA A 403 30.04 -14.89 31.89
CA ALA A 403 30.78 -16.15 32.01
C ALA A 403 31.31 -16.64 30.66
N THR A 404 30.57 -16.42 29.57
CA THR A 404 30.83 -17.14 28.31
C THR A 404 31.21 -16.22 27.15
N PHE A 405 30.67 -15.00 27.07
CA PHE A 405 30.80 -14.15 25.89
C PHE A 405 31.73 -12.94 26.04
N ARG A 406 32.15 -12.58 27.27
CA ARG A 406 33.13 -11.50 27.46
C ARG A 406 34.51 -11.93 26.95
N GLY A 407 34.93 -11.31 25.84
CA GLY A 407 36.30 -11.43 25.30
C GLY A 407 36.61 -12.75 24.60
N ARG A 408 35.63 -13.65 24.41
CA ARG A 408 35.80 -14.94 23.75
C ARG A 408 34.57 -15.29 22.90
N ARG A 409 34.80 -15.94 21.76
CA ARG A 409 33.75 -16.60 20.97
C ARG A 409 33.80 -18.09 21.28
N VAL A 410 32.65 -18.72 21.52
CA VAL A 410 32.58 -20.17 21.73
C VAL A 410 32.51 -20.85 20.36
N PRO A 411 33.54 -21.62 19.95
CA PRO A 411 33.48 -22.39 18.71
C PRO A 411 32.52 -23.59 18.88
N GLY A 412 31.82 -23.97 17.80
CA GLY A 412 30.87 -25.09 17.80
C GLY A 412 29.40 -24.69 17.98
N GLY A 413 29.10 -23.40 17.84
CA GLY A 413 27.74 -22.86 17.74
C GLY A 413 26.89 -23.04 18.99
N LEU A 414 25.56 -23.09 18.82
CA LEU A 414 24.61 -23.18 19.94
C LEU A 414 24.85 -24.43 20.81
N ALA A 415 25.21 -25.56 20.19
CA ALA A 415 25.43 -26.82 20.87
C ALA A 415 26.62 -26.77 21.85
N ALA A 416 27.60 -25.90 21.61
CA ALA A 416 28.79 -25.76 22.46
C ALA A 416 28.58 -24.86 23.69
N LEU A 417 27.46 -24.10 23.76
CA LEU A 417 27.23 -23.15 24.84
C LEU A 417 27.00 -23.81 26.21
N ALA A 418 26.20 -24.88 26.26
CA ALA A 418 25.95 -25.59 27.51
C ALA A 418 27.24 -26.23 28.08
N PRO A 419 28.07 -26.95 27.28
CA PRO A 419 29.39 -27.40 27.71
C PRO A 419 30.33 -26.27 28.16
N ALA A 420 30.37 -25.16 27.42
CA ALA A 420 31.22 -24.02 27.76
C ALA A 420 30.82 -23.38 29.10
N LEU A 421 29.53 -23.21 29.34
CA LEU A 421 29.02 -22.68 30.61
C LEU A 421 29.30 -23.63 31.78
N ALA A 422 29.18 -24.95 31.56
CA ALA A 422 29.52 -25.95 32.57
C ALA A 422 31.01 -25.93 32.95
N ALA A 423 31.90 -25.74 31.96
CA ALA A 423 33.34 -25.63 32.19
C ALA A 423 33.70 -24.37 33.01
N GLU A 424 33.11 -23.22 32.68
CA GLU A 424 33.31 -21.97 33.45
C GLU A 424 32.78 -22.10 34.88
N ARG A 425 31.62 -22.75 35.07
CA ARG A 425 31.10 -23.04 36.41
C ARG A 425 32.06 -23.90 37.24
N ALA A 426 32.59 -24.97 36.66
CA ALA A 426 33.56 -25.84 37.34
C ALA A 426 34.86 -25.11 37.68
N ALA A 427 35.32 -24.20 36.81
CA ALA A 427 36.50 -23.39 37.06
C ALA A 427 36.31 -22.41 38.23
N VAL A 428 35.12 -21.83 38.39
CA VAL A 428 34.79 -20.98 39.54
C VAL A 428 34.71 -21.81 40.83
N GLU A 429 33.97 -22.92 40.82
CA GLU A 429 33.84 -23.82 41.98
C GLU A 429 35.18 -24.42 42.44
N GLY A 430 36.13 -24.63 41.50
CA GLY A 430 37.49 -25.08 41.81
C GLY A 430 38.40 -23.99 42.41
N ARG A 431 38.16 -22.71 42.10
CA ARG A 431 38.90 -21.57 42.70
C ARG A 431 38.44 -21.22 44.10
N GLU A 432 37.21 -21.54 44.48
CA GLU A 432 36.70 -21.34 45.85
C GLU A 432 37.13 -22.44 46.83
N ARG A 433 37.66 -23.57 46.33
CA ARG A 433 38.15 -24.70 47.15
C ARG A 433 39.65 -24.65 47.43
N HIS A 434 40.36 -23.65 46.89
CA HIS A 434 41.75 -23.33 47.17
C HIS A 434 41.83 -21.97 47.86
#